data_AF-A0A7Y5WVS6-F1
#
_entry.id   AF-A0A7Y5WVS6-F1
#
_cell.length_a   1.000
_cell.length_b   1.000
_cell.length_c   1.000
_cell.angle_alpha   90.00
_cell.angle_beta   90.00
_cell.angle_gamma   90.00
#
_symmetry.space_group_name_H-M   'P 1'
#
loop_
_entity.id
_entity.type
_entity.pdbx_description
1 polymer ?
#
loop_
_entity_poly.entity_id
_entity_poly.type
_entity_poly.pdbx_seq_one_letter_code
_entity_poly.pdbx_strand_id
1 'polypeptide(L)'
;MIPKSALVLITSVLLVQAPERQARAPEPVGIEMRNVHLHVSDEAALDVAWLKGRLRSTSPDRPPVFDDQTSFVMEIDDAEVALDAASLTSLVNRAFAFKGSNLHDLSVSFAGANIVQRGKLSKGLDVPFTVTASIGATPEGQLKVHPEKVKAAGVPAAKLMGMFGIELQDLIKGRPESGITLHDNDLLLDPSKMLPPPATRGHLTKAFLRGDRLVQVFGKGAAGRPTSGGNYIWFRGNAIRFGRLTMSNTDLKLVDAEPKDPFDFYSAKYNRQLVAGYSKNTPDGALRTYMPDFNDLKQ
;
A
#
# COMPACT_ATOMS: atom_id res chain seq x y z
N MET A 1 -17.15 62.16 62.58
CA MET A 1 -18.37 62.16 61.74
C MET A 1 -18.04 61.55 60.39
N ILE A 2 -18.88 60.60 59.96
CA ILE A 2 -18.86 59.71 58.77
C ILE A 2 -19.16 60.54 57.48
N PRO A 3 -18.87 60.12 56.21
CA PRO A 3 -18.35 58.84 55.71
C PRO A 3 -17.14 58.89 54.76
N LYS A 4 -16.43 57.74 54.68
CA LYS A 4 -15.68 57.30 53.49
C LYS A 4 -16.66 56.76 52.45
N SER A 5 -16.71 57.37 51.27
CA SER A 5 -17.43 56.87 50.09
C SER A 5 -16.44 56.34 49.05
N ALA A 6 -16.87 55.27 48.39
CA ALA A 6 -16.07 54.37 47.58
C ALA A 6 -15.60 54.95 46.23
N LEU A 7 -14.48 54.42 45.73
CA LEU A 7 -14.27 54.26 44.30
C LEU A 7 -13.53 52.93 44.08
N VAL A 8 -14.29 51.86 43.89
CA VAL A 8 -13.76 50.60 43.37
C VAL A 8 -13.70 50.76 41.85
N LEU A 9 -12.49 50.96 41.31
CA LEU A 9 -12.26 50.85 39.88
C LEU A 9 -12.28 49.35 39.52
N ILE A 10 -13.36 48.88 38.91
CA ILE A 10 -13.39 47.56 38.27
C ILE A 10 -12.66 47.71 36.94
N THR A 11 -11.37 47.36 36.93
CA THR A 11 -10.59 47.25 35.69
C THR A 11 -10.97 45.93 35.01
N SER A 12 -11.92 45.98 34.07
CA SER A 12 -12.24 44.84 33.21
C SER A 12 -11.06 44.57 32.28
N VAL A 13 -10.20 43.61 32.63
CA VAL A 13 -9.23 43.05 31.69
C VAL A 13 -10.02 42.19 30.70
N LEU A 14 -10.30 42.73 29.51
CA LEU A 14 -10.65 41.92 28.36
C LEU A 14 -9.42 41.06 28.03
N LEU A 15 -9.38 39.83 28.54
CA LEU A 15 -8.55 38.80 27.94
C LEU A 15 -9.05 38.62 26.51
N VAL A 16 -8.39 39.25 25.55
CA VAL A 16 -8.46 38.82 24.16
C VAL A 16 -7.79 37.46 24.15
N GLN A 17 -8.60 36.40 24.29
CA GLN A 17 -8.14 35.05 23.99
C GLN A 17 -7.77 35.07 22.51
N ALA A 18 -6.46 35.04 22.21
CA ALA A 18 -6.00 34.76 20.87
C ALA A 18 -6.67 33.44 20.46
N PRO A 19 -7.32 33.36 19.29
CA PRO A 19 -7.90 32.10 18.85
C PRO A 19 -6.79 31.07 18.89
N GLU A 20 -6.98 29.98 19.64
CA GLU A 20 -6.14 28.81 19.53
C GLU A 20 -6.07 28.51 18.03
N ARG A 21 -4.89 28.65 17.43
CA ARG A 21 -4.65 28.19 16.07
C ARG A 21 -4.97 26.71 16.11
N GLN A 22 -6.18 26.33 15.71
CA GLN A 22 -6.48 24.95 15.38
C GLN A 22 -5.38 24.54 14.40
N ALA A 23 -4.49 23.65 14.86
CA ALA A 23 -3.40 23.18 14.05
C ALA A 23 -4.05 22.54 12.82
N ARG A 24 -3.95 23.22 11.69
CA ARG A 24 -4.54 22.74 10.44
C ARG A 24 -3.83 21.44 10.13
N ALA A 25 -4.60 20.36 9.97
CA ALA A 25 -4.04 19.05 9.66
C ALA A 25 -3.08 19.19 8.46
N PRO A 26 -1.89 18.56 8.50
CA PRO A 26 -0.92 18.60 7.42
C PRO A 26 -1.59 18.26 6.09
N GLU A 27 -1.44 19.15 5.12
CA GLU A 27 -1.95 18.89 3.78
C GLU A 27 -1.17 17.72 3.15
N PRO A 28 -1.82 16.81 2.39
CA PRO A 28 -1.15 15.64 1.82
C PRO A 28 -0.04 16.01 0.84
N VAL A 29 1.03 15.23 0.82
CA VAL A 29 2.12 15.37 -0.17
C VAL A 29 1.75 14.57 -1.41
N GLY A 30 1.76 15.18 -2.61
CA GLY A 30 1.52 14.47 -3.86
C GLY A 30 2.64 13.46 -4.15
N ILE A 31 2.29 12.30 -4.70
CA ILE A 31 3.26 11.29 -5.16
C ILE A 31 2.92 10.85 -6.59
N GLU A 32 3.95 10.68 -7.40
CA GLU A 32 3.87 10.11 -8.75
C GLU A 32 4.97 9.05 -8.91
N MET A 33 4.66 7.91 -9.49
CA MET A 33 5.64 6.88 -9.83
C MET A 33 5.55 6.54 -11.31
N ARG A 34 6.69 6.22 -11.93
CA ARG A 34 6.77 5.69 -13.28
C ARG A 34 7.81 4.59 -13.37
N ASN A 35 7.35 3.44 -13.85
CA ASN A 35 8.15 2.26 -14.13
C ASN A 35 9.09 1.91 -12.95
N VAL A 36 8.50 1.56 -11.82
CA VAL A 36 9.21 1.27 -10.56
C VAL A 36 8.95 -0.19 -10.16
N HIS A 37 10.01 -0.94 -9.88
CA HIS A 37 9.92 -2.21 -9.17
C HIS A 37 10.00 -1.92 -7.66
N LEU A 38 8.84 -1.84 -7.01
CA LEU A 38 8.71 -1.38 -5.64
C LEU A 38 8.72 -2.55 -4.65
N HIS A 39 9.82 -2.75 -3.94
CA HIS A 39 9.87 -3.71 -2.83
C HIS A 39 8.99 -3.23 -1.67
N VAL A 40 7.99 -4.05 -1.33
CA VAL A 40 7.11 -3.86 -0.16
C VAL A 40 7.52 -4.76 1.02
N SER A 41 8.35 -5.76 0.76
CA SER A 41 9.05 -6.55 1.76
C SER A 41 10.29 -7.21 1.16
N ASP A 42 11.02 -7.99 1.96
CA ASP A 42 12.20 -8.73 1.49
C ASP A 42 11.86 -9.80 0.46
N GLU A 43 10.60 -10.25 0.41
CA GLU A 43 10.15 -11.36 -0.45
C GLU A 43 9.04 -10.96 -1.44
N ALA A 44 8.64 -9.68 -1.46
CA ALA A 44 7.54 -9.24 -2.32
C ALA A 44 7.78 -7.83 -2.86
N ALA A 45 7.48 -7.67 -4.15
CA ALA A 45 7.55 -6.40 -4.85
C ALA A 45 6.30 -6.16 -5.71
N LEU A 46 6.07 -4.90 -6.05
CA LEU A 46 5.02 -4.44 -6.94
C LEU A 46 5.67 -3.82 -8.18
N ASP A 47 5.29 -4.27 -9.37
CA ASP A 47 5.67 -3.64 -10.62
C ASP A 47 4.72 -2.47 -10.88
N VAL A 48 5.13 -1.26 -10.53
CA VAL A 48 4.37 -0.05 -10.73
C VAL A 48 4.66 0.50 -12.13
N ALA A 49 3.78 0.20 -13.10
CA ALA A 49 3.87 0.83 -14.41
C ALA A 49 3.69 2.34 -14.27
N TRP A 50 2.70 2.75 -13.47
CA TRP A 50 2.48 4.13 -13.08
C TRP A 50 1.57 4.26 -11.87
N LEU A 51 1.77 5.34 -11.10
CA LEU A 51 0.93 5.70 -9.97
C LEU A 51 0.83 7.21 -9.85
N LYS A 52 -0.35 7.70 -9.51
CA LYS A 52 -0.61 9.05 -9.02
C LYS A 52 -1.40 8.96 -7.73
N GLY A 53 -0.95 9.68 -6.71
CA GLY A 53 -1.60 9.64 -5.41
C GLY A 53 -1.12 10.73 -4.47
N ARG A 54 -1.41 10.54 -3.19
CA ARG A 54 -1.12 11.47 -2.11
C ARG A 54 -0.70 10.71 -0.85
N LEU A 55 0.33 11.20 -0.17
CA LEU A 55 0.73 10.74 1.17
C LEU A 55 0.00 11.59 2.20
N ARG A 56 -0.92 10.98 2.94
CA ARG A 56 -1.65 11.62 4.03
C ARG A 56 -1.00 11.25 5.35
N SER A 57 -0.65 12.24 6.17
CA SER A 57 -0.13 11.96 7.52
C SER A 57 -1.16 11.22 8.37
N THR A 58 -0.69 10.28 9.18
CA THR A 58 -1.48 9.66 10.26
C THR A 58 -1.48 10.51 11.54
N SER A 59 -0.63 11.54 11.62
CA SER A 59 -0.57 12.48 12.73
C SER A 59 -1.20 13.84 12.34
N PRO A 60 -2.04 14.44 13.20
CA PRO A 60 -2.73 15.71 12.90
C PRO A 60 -1.81 16.94 12.93
N ASP A 61 -0.58 16.81 13.41
CA ASP A 61 0.35 17.91 13.69
C ASP A 61 1.73 17.74 13.02
N ARG A 62 2.00 16.57 12.44
CA ARG A 62 3.31 16.25 11.85
C ARG A 62 3.17 15.84 10.39
N PRO A 63 4.04 16.32 9.49
CA PRO A 63 4.03 15.86 8.10
C PRO A 63 4.35 14.36 8.00
N PRO A 64 4.05 13.71 6.85
CA PRO A 64 4.57 12.39 6.56
C PRO A 64 6.09 12.32 6.76
N VAL A 65 6.55 11.26 7.43
CA VAL A 65 7.97 10.94 7.61
C VAL A 65 8.28 9.73 6.74
N PHE A 66 9.04 9.93 5.68
CA PHE A 66 9.32 8.88 4.70
C PHE A 66 10.08 7.69 5.30
N ASP A 67 10.89 7.93 6.34
CA ASP A 67 11.60 6.87 7.09
C ASP A 67 10.67 6.00 7.94
N ASP A 68 9.47 6.49 8.25
CA ASP A 68 8.47 5.79 9.03
C ASP A 68 7.23 5.55 8.18
N GLN A 69 7.14 4.34 7.61
CA GLN A 69 6.03 3.91 6.77
C GLN A 69 4.68 3.90 7.52
N THR A 70 4.65 3.99 8.84
CA THR A 70 3.41 4.09 9.62
C THR A 70 2.93 5.53 9.82
N SER A 71 3.78 6.51 9.50
CA SER A 71 3.47 7.94 9.65
C SER A 71 2.55 8.48 8.55
N PHE A 72 2.24 7.68 7.53
CA PHE A 72 1.35 8.09 6.44
C PHE A 72 0.54 6.94 5.84
N VAL A 73 -0.57 7.31 5.22
CA VAL A 73 -1.37 6.48 4.32
C VAL A 73 -1.11 6.94 2.89
N MET A 74 -0.81 6.01 1.99
CA MET A 74 -0.74 6.30 0.55
C MET A 74 -2.12 6.19 -0.08
N GLU A 75 -2.73 7.33 -0.37
CA GLU A 75 -3.99 7.44 -1.11
C GLU A 75 -3.71 7.40 -2.61
N ILE A 76 -4.15 6.33 -3.28
CA ILE A 76 -3.98 6.09 -4.70
C ILE A 76 -5.17 6.69 -5.44
N ASP A 77 -4.90 7.69 -6.27
CA ASP A 77 -5.93 8.34 -7.10
C ASP A 77 -6.11 7.58 -8.42
N ASP A 78 -5.00 7.12 -9.02
CA ASP A 78 -4.98 6.38 -10.29
C ASP A 78 -3.67 5.59 -10.38
N ALA A 79 -3.73 4.31 -10.75
CA ALA A 79 -2.51 3.48 -10.89
C ALA A 79 -2.72 2.25 -11.77
N GLU A 80 -1.63 1.74 -12.34
CA GLU A 80 -1.51 0.36 -12.83
C GLU A 80 -0.31 -0.29 -12.14
N VAL A 81 -0.59 -1.34 -11.38
CA VAL A 81 0.41 -2.11 -10.63
C VAL A 81 0.25 -3.58 -10.97
N ALA A 82 1.36 -4.32 -10.97
CA ALA A 82 1.35 -5.75 -11.22
C ALA A 82 2.15 -6.53 -10.17
N LEU A 83 1.80 -7.79 -9.97
CA LEU A 83 2.52 -8.72 -9.08
C LEU A 83 2.78 -10.04 -9.81
N ASP A 84 3.95 -10.62 -9.60
CA ASP A 84 4.20 -12.02 -9.94
C ASP A 84 3.63 -13.00 -8.89
N ALA A 85 3.67 -14.27 -9.28
CA ALA A 85 3.28 -15.39 -8.44
C ALA A 85 4.11 -15.51 -7.15
N ALA A 86 5.41 -15.16 -7.18
CA ALA A 86 6.29 -15.23 -6.03
C ALA A 86 5.89 -14.18 -4.98
N SER A 87 5.75 -12.93 -5.38
CA SER A 87 5.31 -11.83 -4.53
C SER A 87 3.91 -12.08 -3.96
N LEU A 88 2.97 -12.58 -4.78
CA LEU A 88 1.65 -12.97 -4.29
C LEU A 88 1.72 -14.10 -3.27
N THR A 89 2.57 -15.11 -3.50
CA THR A 89 2.78 -16.21 -2.55
C THR A 89 3.26 -15.69 -1.21
N SER A 90 4.27 -14.81 -1.18
CA SER A 90 4.78 -14.23 0.07
C SER A 90 3.76 -13.35 0.77
N LEU A 91 3.00 -12.52 0.04
CA LEU A 91 1.94 -11.69 0.62
C LEU A 91 0.79 -12.51 1.20
N VAL A 92 0.35 -13.56 0.50
CA VAL A 92 -0.70 -14.47 0.98
C VAL A 92 -0.23 -15.22 2.22
N ASN A 93 0.99 -15.80 2.21
CA ASN A 93 1.53 -16.46 3.40
C ASN A 93 1.60 -15.49 4.59
N ARG A 94 2.08 -14.26 4.38
CA ARG A 94 2.09 -13.23 5.43
C ARG A 94 0.68 -12.97 5.98
N ALA A 95 -0.32 -12.83 5.12
CA ALA A 95 -1.70 -12.56 5.54
C ALA A 95 -2.31 -13.71 6.37
N PHE A 96 -1.89 -14.97 6.11
CA PHE A 96 -2.35 -16.16 6.83
C PHE A 96 -1.38 -16.65 7.93
N ALA A 97 -0.23 -16.00 8.15
CA ALA A 97 0.78 -16.37 9.14
C ALA A 97 0.42 -15.91 10.57
N PHE A 98 -0.81 -16.20 10.99
CA PHE A 98 -1.32 -15.76 12.28
C PHE A 98 -1.66 -16.91 13.22
N LYS A 99 -1.61 -16.63 14.53
CA LYS A 99 -1.93 -17.62 15.56
C LYS A 99 -3.38 -18.11 15.42
N GLY A 100 -3.56 -19.42 15.22
CA GLY A 100 -4.87 -20.05 15.00
C GLY A 100 -5.26 -20.23 13.54
N SER A 101 -4.42 -19.81 12.58
CA SER A 101 -4.60 -20.21 11.19
C SER A 101 -4.38 -21.72 11.05
N ASN A 102 -5.33 -22.38 10.38
CA ASN A 102 -5.20 -23.78 9.97
C ASN A 102 -4.66 -23.90 8.54
N LEU A 103 -4.31 -22.79 7.90
CA LEU A 103 -3.81 -22.74 6.53
C LEU A 103 -2.31 -22.48 6.52
N HIS A 104 -1.56 -23.29 5.78
CA HIS A 104 -0.11 -23.19 5.63
C HIS A 104 0.35 -23.75 4.28
N ASP A 105 1.64 -23.58 3.99
CA ASP A 105 2.28 -23.97 2.73
C ASP A 105 1.55 -23.40 1.50
N LEU A 106 1.08 -22.15 1.61
CA LEU A 106 0.31 -21.51 0.56
C LEU A 106 1.22 -21.19 -0.62
N SER A 107 0.75 -21.43 -1.84
CA SER A 107 1.44 -21.02 -3.06
C SER A 107 0.44 -20.55 -4.11
N VAL A 108 0.86 -19.56 -4.88
CA VAL A 108 0.09 -18.95 -5.96
C VAL A 108 0.81 -19.21 -7.28
N SER A 109 0.04 -19.52 -8.32
CA SER A 109 0.53 -19.68 -9.69
C SER A 109 -0.53 -19.19 -10.67
N PHE A 110 -0.15 -18.97 -11.93
CA PHE A 110 -1.06 -18.54 -12.98
C PHE A 110 -1.24 -19.64 -14.02
N ALA A 111 -2.48 -19.85 -14.46
CA ALA A 111 -2.83 -20.83 -15.48
C ALA A 111 -3.91 -20.27 -16.42
N GLY A 112 -3.49 -19.84 -17.62
CA GLY A 112 -4.38 -19.14 -18.54
C GLY A 112 -4.87 -17.82 -17.94
N ALA A 113 -6.18 -17.63 -17.86
CA ALA A 113 -6.81 -16.45 -17.24
C ALA A 113 -7.05 -16.60 -15.72
N ASN A 114 -6.66 -17.74 -15.14
CA ASN A 114 -7.00 -18.08 -13.76
C ASN A 114 -5.78 -18.04 -12.83
N ILE A 115 -6.04 -17.68 -11.58
CA ILE A 115 -5.12 -17.91 -10.48
C ILE A 115 -5.33 -19.34 -9.97
N VAL A 116 -4.22 -20.04 -9.71
CA VAL A 116 -4.20 -21.36 -9.07
C VAL A 116 -3.49 -21.25 -7.74
N GLN A 117 -4.27 -21.35 -6.66
CA GLN A 117 -3.79 -21.38 -5.29
C GLN A 117 -3.70 -22.82 -4.80
N ARG A 118 -2.61 -23.16 -4.12
CA ARG A 118 -2.43 -24.43 -3.41
C ARG A 118 -2.07 -24.15 -1.96
N GLY A 119 -2.31 -25.15 -1.11
CA GLY A 119 -1.99 -25.06 0.30
C GLY A 119 -2.36 -26.33 1.03
N LYS A 120 -2.18 -26.32 2.35
CA LYS A 120 -2.64 -27.36 3.25
C LYS A 120 -3.58 -26.76 4.29
N LEU A 121 -4.57 -27.56 4.69
CA LEU A 121 -5.44 -27.29 5.81
C LEU A 121 -5.12 -28.28 6.93
N SER A 122 -4.69 -27.81 8.09
CA SER A 122 -4.48 -28.63 9.30
C SER A 122 -5.75 -28.68 10.15
N LYS A 123 -6.34 -29.87 10.28
CA LYS A 123 -7.36 -30.18 11.31
C LYS A 123 -7.07 -31.55 11.91
N GLY A 124 -5.97 -31.65 12.65
CA GLY A 124 -5.44 -32.91 13.18
C GLY A 124 -4.60 -33.71 12.17
N LEU A 125 -4.91 -33.63 10.88
CA LEU A 125 -4.08 -34.05 9.75
C LEU A 125 -4.01 -32.94 8.70
N ASP A 126 -2.92 -32.90 7.95
CA ASP A 126 -2.74 -31.98 6.82
C ASP A 126 -3.44 -32.49 5.57
N VAL A 127 -4.44 -31.75 5.10
CA VAL A 127 -5.15 -32.03 3.86
C VAL A 127 -4.73 -31.02 2.79
N PRO A 128 -4.07 -31.44 1.70
CA PRO A 128 -3.71 -30.53 0.63
C PRO A 128 -4.94 -30.12 -0.18
N PHE A 129 -5.01 -28.86 -0.56
CA PHE A 129 -6.06 -28.33 -1.41
C PHE A 129 -5.50 -27.59 -2.63
N THR A 130 -6.34 -27.45 -3.65
CA THR A 130 -6.07 -26.60 -4.81
C THR A 130 -7.34 -25.88 -5.20
N VAL A 131 -7.23 -24.56 -5.36
CA VAL A 131 -8.28 -23.68 -5.86
C VAL A 131 -7.84 -23.09 -7.19
N THR A 132 -8.66 -23.23 -8.22
CA THR A 132 -8.55 -22.46 -9.46
C THR A 132 -9.65 -21.41 -9.44
N ALA A 133 -9.29 -20.16 -9.61
CA ALA A 133 -10.20 -19.03 -9.49
C ALA A 133 -9.99 -18.00 -10.59
N SER A 134 -11.08 -17.39 -11.05
CA SER A 134 -11.02 -16.16 -11.83
C SER A 134 -10.93 -14.95 -10.91
N ILE A 135 -10.46 -13.84 -11.49
CA ILE A 135 -10.24 -12.58 -10.79
C ILE A 135 -11.01 -11.44 -11.44
N GLY A 136 -11.39 -10.45 -10.64
CA GLY A 136 -11.99 -9.22 -11.11
C GLY A 136 -11.97 -8.13 -10.04
N ALA A 137 -12.58 -7.00 -10.34
CA ALA A 137 -12.82 -5.95 -9.36
C ALA A 137 -14.31 -5.90 -9.01
N THR A 138 -14.64 -5.60 -7.75
CA THR A 138 -16.01 -5.29 -7.34
C THR A 138 -16.33 -3.81 -7.58
N PRO A 139 -17.62 -3.42 -7.67
CA PRO A 139 -18.02 -2.01 -7.72
C PRO A 139 -17.55 -1.17 -6.53
N GLU A 140 -17.27 -1.80 -5.39
CA GLU A 140 -16.81 -1.16 -4.15
C GLU A 140 -15.29 -0.92 -4.15
N GLY A 141 -14.56 -1.46 -5.14
CA GLY A 141 -13.12 -1.27 -5.25
C GLY A 141 -12.29 -2.38 -4.61
N GLN A 142 -12.86 -3.56 -4.39
CA GLN A 142 -12.17 -4.73 -3.84
C GLN A 142 -11.72 -5.69 -4.96
N LEU A 143 -10.67 -6.46 -4.69
CA LEU A 143 -10.28 -7.58 -5.54
C LEU A 143 -11.24 -8.76 -5.28
N LYS A 144 -11.94 -9.18 -6.34
CA LYS A 144 -12.83 -10.32 -6.32
C LYS A 144 -12.10 -11.55 -6.82
N VAL A 145 -12.05 -12.60 -6.01
CA VAL A 145 -11.53 -13.92 -6.39
C VAL A 145 -12.71 -14.90 -6.39
N HIS A 146 -13.08 -15.39 -7.56
CA HIS A 146 -14.20 -16.30 -7.77
C HIS A 146 -13.70 -17.74 -7.97
N PRO A 147 -13.87 -18.65 -7.00
CA PRO A 147 -13.45 -20.04 -7.14
C PRO A 147 -14.26 -20.76 -8.23
N GLU A 148 -13.59 -21.28 -9.24
CA GLU A 148 -14.21 -22.06 -10.32
C GLU A 148 -14.07 -23.56 -10.09
N LYS A 149 -12.94 -23.99 -9.51
CA LYS A 149 -12.65 -25.39 -9.22
C LYS A 149 -11.93 -25.51 -7.89
N VAL A 150 -12.40 -26.42 -7.04
CA VAL A 150 -11.75 -26.77 -5.77
C VAL A 150 -11.48 -28.27 -5.75
N LYS A 151 -10.27 -28.62 -5.31
CA LYS A 151 -9.85 -30.00 -5.05
C LYS A 151 -9.30 -30.11 -3.65
N ALA A 152 -9.60 -31.21 -2.97
CA ALA A 152 -8.98 -31.58 -1.70
C ALA A 152 -8.44 -33.00 -1.84
N ALA A 153 -7.20 -33.24 -1.39
CA ALA A 153 -6.49 -34.51 -1.56
C ALA A 153 -6.54 -35.04 -3.01
N GLY A 154 -6.49 -34.14 -4.00
CA GLY A 154 -6.55 -34.47 -5.43
C GLY A 154 -7.95 -34.78 -5.99
N VAL A 155 -8.96 -34.91 -5.14
CA VAL A 155 -10.33 -35.26 -5.55
C VAL A 155 -11.13 -33.98 -5.84
N PRO A 156 -11.80 -33.87 -7.02
CA PRO A 156 -12.72 -32.79 -7.31
C PRO A 156 -13.81 -32.71 -6.25
N ALA A 157 -13.93 -31.53 -5.67
CA ALA A 157 -14.62 -31.37 -4.42
C ALA A 157 -15.93 -30.60 -4.60
N ALA A 158 -16.76 -31.03 -5.56
CA ALA A 158 -18.03 -30.36 -5.88
C ALA A 158 -18.94 -30.23 -4.65
N LYS A 159 -18.94 -31.24 -3.77
CA LYS A 159 -19.65 -31.19 -2.46
C LYS A 159 -18.86 -30.48 -1.35
N LEU A 160 -17.54 -30.30 -1.49
CA LEU A 160 -16.74 -29.56 -0.51
C LEU A 160 -16.74 -28.05 -0.76
N MET A 161 -17.20 -27.55 -1.91
CA MET A 161 -17.35 -26.09 -2.10
C MET A 161 -18.18 -25.45 -0.98
N GLY A 162 -19.30 -26.06 -0.61
CA GLY A 162 -20.12 -25.62 0.52
C GLY A 162 -19.42 -25.77 1.87
N MET A 163 -18.72 -26.88 2.12
CA MET A 163 -17.98 -27.10 3.37
C MET A 163 -16.76 -26.18 3.51
N PHE A 164 -15.95 -26.05 2.46
CA PHE A 164 -14.80 -25.16 2.40
C PHE A 164 -15.24 -23.69 2.50
N GLY A 165 -16.38 -23.34 1.91
CA GLY A 165 -17.04 -22.05 2.12
C GLY A 165 -17.34 -21.80 3.59
N ILE A 166 -17.97 -22.76 4.29
CA ILE A 166 -18.25 -22.66 5.73
C ILE A 166 -16.94 -22.55 6.55
N GLU A 167 -15.94 -23.38 6.26
CA GLU A 167 -14.66 -23.35 6.96
C GLU A 167 -13.90 -22.03 6.73
N LEU A 168 -13.94 -21.50 5.52
CA LEU A 168 -13.33 -20.22 5.17
C LEU A 168 -14.08 -19.06 5.84
N GLN A 169 -15.41 -19.12 5.93
CA GLN A 169 -16.19 -18.15 6.71
C GLN A 169 -15.77 -18.15 8.18
N ASP A 170 -15.57 -19.32 8.78
CA ASP A 170 -15.16 -19.40 10.19
C ASP A 170 -13.75 -18.85 10.41
N LEU A 171 -12.82 -19.11 9.47
CA LEU A 171 -11.48 -18.50 9.48
C LEU A 171 -11.53 -16.98 9.34
N ILE A 172 -12.37 -16.46 8.44
CA ILE A 172 -12.52 -15.01 8.19
C ILE A 172 -13.23 -14.30 9.34
N LYS A 173 -14.29 -14.89 9.92
CA LYS A 173 -15.03 -14.34 11.07
C LYS A 173 -14.12 -14.13 12.28
N GLY A 174 -13.08 -14.93 12.42
CA GLY A 174 -12.04 -14.75 13.44
C GLY A 174 -11.15 -13.52 13.22
N ARG A 175 -11.20 -12.87 12.05
CA ARG A 175 -10.35 -11.72 11.67
C ARG A 175 -11.05 -10.70 10.74
N PRO A 176 -12.01 -9.91 11.24
CA PRO A 176 -12.61 -8.82 10.47
C PRO A 176 -11.58 -7.78 9.97
N GLU A 177 -10.41 -7.69 10.61
CA GLU A 177 -9.31 -6.78 10.25
C GLU A 177 -8.43 -7.27 9.09
N SER A 178 -8.53 -8.54 8.69
CA SER A 178 -7.66 -9.16 7.67
C SER A 178 -7.82 -8.55 6.27
N GLY A 179 -8.90 -7.78 6.04
CA GLY A 179 -9.27 -7.29 4.71
C GLY A 179 -9.81 -8.38 3.79
N ILE A 180 -10.07 -9.57 4.33
CA ILE A 180 -10.65 -10.69 3.60
C ILE A 180 -12.11 -10.80 4.05
N THR A 181 -13.03 -10.81 3.09
CA THR A 181 -14.46 -11.02 3.35
C THR A 181 -14.98 -12.06 2.37
N LEU A 182 -15.95 -12.86 2.80
CA LEU A 182 -16.64 -13.78 1.91
C LEU A 182 -18.03 -13.23 1.62
N HIS A 183 -18.39 -13.15 0.34
CA HIS A 183 -19.72 -12.79 -0.11
C HIS A 183 -20.19 -13.85 -1.11
N ASP A 184 -21.26 -14.57 -0.78
CA ASP A 184 -21.67 -15.80 -1.48
C ASP A 184 -20.53 -16.82 -1.57
N ASN A 185 -19.98 -17.03 -2.77
CA ASN A 185 -18.82 -17.89 -3.04
C ASN A 185 -17.56 -17.08 -3.39
N ASP A 186 -17.65 -15.75 -3.43
CA ASP A 186 -16.55 -14.87 -3.79
C ASP A 186 -15.74 -14.48 -2.57
N LEU A 187 -14.42 -14.56 -2.70
CA LEU A 187 -13.50 -13.97 -1.75
C LEU A 187 -13.24 -12.52 -2.17
N LEU A 188 -13.69 -11.58 -1.36
CA LEU A 188 -13.45 -10.15 -1.56
C LEU A 188 -12.28 -9.73 -0.69
N LEU A 189 -11.20 -9.36 -1.36
CA LEU A 189 -9.94 -8.94 -0.76
C LEU A 189 -9.84 -7.43 -0.87
N ASP A 190 -9.52 -6.76 0.22
CA ASP A 190 -9.05 -5.39 0.26
C ASP A 190 -7.52 -5.40 0.20
N PRO A 191 -6.90 -5.15 -0.98
CA PRO A 191 -5.45 -5.20 -1.13
C PRO A 191 -4.75 -4.24 -0.16
N SER A 192 -5.44 -3.17 0.25
CA SER A 192 -4.94 -2.14 1.15
C SER A 192 -4.57 -2.66 2.54
N LYS A 193 -5.18 -3.76 2.97
CA LYS A 193 -4.97 -4.39 4.28
C LYS A 193 -4.02 -5.59 4.23
N MET A 194 -3.73 -6.09 3.02
CA MET A 194 -2.85 -7.24 2.81
C MET A 194 -1.40 -6.81 2.58
N LEU A 195 -1.19 -5.57 2.12
CA LEU A 195 0.15 -5.02 1.94
C LEU A 195 0.79 -4.65 3.30
N PRO A 196 2.11 -4.84 3.44
CA PRO A 196 2.87 -4.26 4.54
C PRO A 196 2.72 -2.72 4.56
N PRO A 197 3.06 -2.06 5.69
CA PRO A 197 3.14 -0.60 5.71
C PRO A 197 3.99 -0.04 4.55
N PRO A 198 3.61 1.12 3.98
CA PRO A 198 2.58 2.02 4.46
C PRO A 198 1.17 1.53 4.15
N ALA A 199 0.20 1.86 4.99
CA ALA A 199 -1.19 1.58 4.67
C ALA A 199 -1.54 2.27 3.35
N THR A 200 -2.21 1.56 2.45
CA THR A 200 -2.65 2.13 1.18
C THR A 200 -4.15 2.35 1.20
N ARG A 201 -4.66 3.18 0.29
CA ARG A 201 -6.09 3.31 0.04
C ARG A 201 -6.28 3.64 -1.42
N GLY A 202 -6.94 2.77 -2.16
CA GLY A 202 -7.27 2.99 -3.56
C GLY A 202 -8.56 2.27 -3.93
N HIS A 203 -9.22 2.76 -4.96
CA HIS A 203 -10.40 2.10 -5.50
C HIS A 203 -10.02 1.27 -6.72
N LEU A 204 -10.00 -0.06 -6.58
CA LEU A 204 -9.66 -0.98 -7.67
C LEU A 204 -10.80 -1.00 -8.70
N THR A 205 -10.51 -0.69 -9.96
CA THR A 205 -11.52 -0.71 -11.03
C THR A 205 -11.37 -1.88 -11.98
N LYS A 206 -10.17 -2.46 -12.10
CA LYS A 206 -9.94 -3.68 -12.88
C LYS A 206 -8.87 -4.55 -12.25
N ALA A 207 -9.03 -5.86 -12.38
CA ALA A 207 -7.98 -6.83 -12.12
C ALA A 207 -8.04 -7.93 -13.19
N PHE A 208 -6.88 -8.32 -13.73
CA PHE A 208 -6.77 -9.34 -14.78
C PHE A 208 -5.34 -9.91 -14.82
N LEU A 209 -5.18 -11.07 -15.46
CA LEU A 209 -3.85 -11.63 -15.71
C LEU A 209 -3.31 -11.13 -17.05
N ARG A 210 -2.04 -10.71 -17.06
CA ARG A 210 -1.29 -10.36 -18.27
C ARG A 210 0.03 -11.12 -18.25
N GLY A 211 0.14 -12.16 -19.07
CA GLY A 211 1.30 -13.06 -19.03
C GLY A 211 1.40 -13.75 -17.67
N ASP A 212 2.52 -13.55 -16.99
CA ASP A 212 2.83 -14.10 -15.67
C ASP A 212 2.60 -13.10 -14.54
N ARG A 213 1.71 -12.11 -14.74
CA ARG A 213 1.43 -11.05 -13.76
C ARG A 213 -0.05 -10.92 -13.47
N LEU A 214 -0.38 -10.73 -12.19
CA LEU A 214 -1.66 -10.17 -11.75
C LEU A 214 -1.60 -8.65 -11.87
N VAL A 215 -2.33 -8.08 -12.82
CA VAL A 215 -2.43 -6.64 -13.02
C VAL A 215 -3.65 -6.10 -12.28
N GLN A 216 -3.45 -5.00 -11.55
CA GLN A 216 -4.46 -4.25 -10.83
C GLN A 216 -4.46 -2.80 -11.32
N VAL A 217 -5.64 -2.31 -11.68
CA VAL A 217 -5.85 -0.92 -12.11
C VAL A 217 -6.75 -0.22 -11.10
N PHE A 218 -6.26 0.89 -10.58
CA PHE A 218 -6.97 1.74 -9.62
C PHE A 218 -7.48 2.99 -10.31
N GLY A 219 -8.57 3.56 -9.80
CA GLY A 219 -9.10 4.82 -10.31
C GLY A 219 -9.55 4.72 -11.77
N LYS A 220 -9.22 5.74 -12.57
CA LYS A 220 -9.71 5.85 -13.97
C LYS A 220 -8.96 4.91 -14.93
N GLY A 221 -7.82 4.36 -14.53
CA GLY A 221 -6.93 3.61 -15.40
C GLY A 221 -6.34 4.47 -16.52
N ALA A 222 -6.31 5.79 -16.34
CA ALA A 222 -5.82 6.71 -17.34
C ALA A 222 -4.38 7.07 -16.99
N ALA A 223 -3.43 6.34 -17.57
CA ALA A 223 -2.03 6.70 -17.48
C ALA A 223 -1.88 8.16 -17.94
N GLY A 224 -1.70 9.08 -16.99
CA GLY A 224 -1.37 10.46 -17.32
C GLY A 224 -0.13 10.47 -18.21
N ARG A 225 -0.03 11.42 -19.13
CA ARG A 225 1.20 11.61 -19.91
C ARG A 225 2.37 11.71 -18.93
N PRO A 226 3.49 10.99 -19.14
CA PRO A 226 4.66 11.13 -18.30
C PRO A 226 5.02 12.60 -18.20
N THR A 227 5.08 13.11 -16.96
CA THR A 227 5.43 14.51 -16.73
C THR A 227 6.91 14.76 -17.01
N SER A 228 7.68 13.68 -17.14
CA SER A 228 9.09 13.66 -17.50
C SER A 228 9.48 12.28 -18.03
N GLY A 229 10.62 12.18 -18.73
CA GLY A 229 11.18 10.90 -19.16
C GLY A 229 11.88 10.13 -18.03
N GLY A 230 12.10 8.84 -18.26
CA GLY A 230 12.81 7.91 -17.36
C GLY A 230 11.92 7.28 -16.28
N ASN A 231 12.57 6.52 -15.39
CA ASN A 231 11.94 5.85 -14.25
C ASN A 231 12.12 6.71 -12.99
N TYR A 232 11.07 6.86 -12.19
CA TYR A 232 11.13 7.76 -11.05
C TYR A 232 10.03 7.58 -10.01
N ILE A 233 10.29 8.16 -8.84
CA ILE A 233 9.33 8.50 -7.81
C ILE A 233 9.40 10.01 -7.56
N TRP A 234 8.30 10.73 -7.64
CA TRP A 234 8.25 12.18 -7.51
C TRP A 234 7.27 12.62 -6.43
N PHE A 235 7.79 13.27 -5.40
CA PHE A 235 7.02 13.88 -4.32
C PHE A 235 6.84 15.38 -4.59
N ARG A 236 5.62 15.90 -4.42
CA ARG A 236 5.26 17.28 -4.76
C ARG A 236 4.34 17.95 -3.75
N GLY A 237 4.57 19.23 -3.51
CA GLY A 237 3.81 20.08 -2.60
C GLY A 237 4.00 19.71 -1.14
N ASN A 238 3.55 20.60 -0.25
CA ASN A 238 3.47 20.38 1.21
C ASN A 238 4.77 19.89 1.86
N ALA A 239 4.72 19.60 3.15
CA ALA A 239 5.89 19.22 3.91
C ALA A 239 6.07 17.70 3.95
N ILE A 240 7.28 17.21 3.67
CA ILE A 240 7.70 15.84 3.94
C ILE A 240 9.00 15.86 4.74
N ARG A 241 9.16 14.89 5.63
CA ARG A 241 10.40 14.64 6.35
C ARG A 241 11.07 13.38 5.83
N PHE A 242 12.38 13.42 5.65
CA PHE A 242 13.21 12.27 5.28
C PHE A 242 14.60 12.40 5.93
N GLY A 243 15.06 11.34 6.59
CA GLY A 243 16.21 11.35 7.49
C GLY A 243 16.12 12.49 8.52
N ARG A 244 17.07 13.43 8.43
CA ARG A 244 17.14 14.63 9.28
C ARG A 244 16.60 15.88 8.61
N LEU A 245 16.16 15.79 7.35
CA LEU A 245 15.71 16.93 6.55
C LEU A 245 14.19 17.03 6.56
N THR A 246 13.69 18.25 6.53
CA THR A 246 12.29 18.56 6.25
C THR A 246 12.25 19.48 5.05
N MET A 247 11.58 19.07 3.99
CA MET A 247 11.37 19.90 2.82
C MET A 247 9.98 20.51 2.89
N SER A 248 9.91 21.82 3.07
CA SER A 248 8.66 22.58 2.98
C SER A 248 8.37 22.86 1.50
N ASN A 249 7.12 22.65 1.06
CA ASN A 249 6.73 22.71 -0.34
C ASN A 249 7.57 21.79 -1.24
N THR A 250 7.43 20.50 -1.01
CA THR A 250 8.26 19.45 -1.61
C THR A 250 8.27 19.54 -3.14
N ASP A 251 9.47 19.46 -3.71
CA ASP A 251 9.68 19.05 -5.10
C ASP A 251 10.91 18.13 -5.08
N LEU A 252 10.68 16.87 -4.72
CA LEU A 252 11.72 15.85 -4.55
C LEU A 252 11.47 14.74 -5.55
N LYS A 253 12.38 14.59 -6.52
CA LYS A 253 12.32 13.50 -7.49
C LYS A 253 13.47 12.52 -7.25
N LEU A 254 13.11 11.29 -6.91
CA LEU A 254 14.01 10.14 -6.92
C LEU A 254 14.03 9.61 -8.36
N VAL A 255 15.20 9.59 -8.96
CA VAL A 255 15.42 9.23 -10.35
C VAL A 255 16.32 8.00 -10.37
N ASP A 256 15.94 7.03 -11.18
CA ASP A 256 16.81 5.92 -11.52
C ASP A 256 18.07 6.42 -12.22
N ALA A 257 19.24 6.05 -11.67
CA ALA A 257 20.53 6.42 -12.25
C ALA A 257 20.81 5.70 -13.58
N GLU A 258 20.21 4.52 -13.80
CA GLU A 258 20.45 3.64 -14.95
C GLU A 258 19.13 3.10 -15.54
N PRO A 259 18.33 3.93 -16.25
CA PRO A 259 16.96 3.59 -16.64
C PRO A 259 16.86 2.61 -17.83
N LYS A 260 17.44 1.42 -17.70
CA LYS A 260 17.43 0.33 -18.71
C LYS A 260 16.26 -0.64 -18.47
N ASP A 261 15.86 -0.79 -17.22
CA ASP A 261 14.77 -1.61 -16.69
C ASP A 261 13.97 -0.76 -15.67
N PRO A 262 12.93 -1.27 -14.99
CA PRO A 262 12.20 -0.49 -13.98
C PRO A 262 13.08 -0.13 -12.79
N PHE A 263 12.90 1.08 -12.24
CA PHE A 263 13.65 1.53 -11.07
C PHE A 263 13.40 0.62 -9.88
N ASP A 264 14.43 -0.12 -9.46
CA ASP A 264 14.36 -1.05 -8.34
C ASP A 264 14.52 -0.28 -7.04
N PHE A 265 13.40 -0.11 -6.33
CA PHE A 265 13.32 0.73 -5.15
C PHE A 265 12.77 -0.02 -3.95
N TYR A 266 13.50 0.03 -2.84
CA TYR A 266 13.05 -0.53 -1.57
C TYR A 266 12.80 0.57 -0.54
N SER A 267 11.53 0.95 -0.36
CA SER A 267 11.11 2.00 0.57
C SER A 267 11.64 1.84 1.99
N ALA A 268 11.60 0.63 2.57
CA ALA A 268 12.09 0.38 3.93
C ALA A 268 13.62 0.39 4.06
N LYS A 269 14.35 0.20 2.95
CA LYS A 269 15.83 0.16 2.91
C LYS A 269 16.44 1.24 2.01
N TYR A 270 15.66 2.27 1.67
CA TYR A 270 16.00 3.27 0.65
C TYR A 270 17.27 4.05 0.98
N ASN A 271 17.60 4.19 2.27
CA ASN A 271 18.81 4.90 2.69
C ASN A 271 20.09 4.25 2.13
N ARG A 272 20.10 2.93 1.87
CA ARG A 272 21.24 2.27 1.21
C ARG A 272 21.45 2.80 -0.21
N GLN A 273 20.36 2.94 -0.96
CA GLN A 273 20.37 3.53 -2.31
C GLN A 273 20.72 5.02 -2.26
N LEU A 274 20.19 5.75 -1.26
CA LEU A 274 20.48 7.18 -1.08
C LEU A 274 21.97 7.44 -0.83
N VAL A 275 22.64 6.63 -0.02
CA VAL A 275 24.08 6.75 0.28
C VAL A 275 24.94 6.43 -0.94
N ALA A 276 24.53 5.46 -1.75
CA ALA A 276 25.24 5.09 -2.98
C ALA A 276 24.99 6.06 -4.15
N GLY A 277 23.91 6.84 -4.08
CA GLY A 277 23.51 7.81 -5.08
C GLY A 277 24.12 9.20 -4.88
N TYR A 278 23.58 10.17 -5.61
CA TYR A 278 23.92 11.59 -5.47
C TYR A 278 22.69 12.47 -5.68
N SER A 279 22.75 13.71 -5.19
CA SER A 279 21.66 14.68 -5.35
C SER A 279 22.15 15.98 -5.99
N LYS A 280 21.26 16.62 -6.75
CA LYS A 280 21.46 17.94 -7.35
C LYS A 280 20.26 18.83 -7.02
N ASN A 281 20.54 20.08 -6.69
CA ASN A 281 19.52 21.11 -6.63
C ASN A 281 19.23 21.65 -8.03
N THR A 282 17.98 21.96 -8.29
CA THR A 282 17.58 22.75 -9.46
C THR A 282 17.64 24.26 -9.13
N PRO A 283 17.64 25.16 -10.13
CA PRO A 283 17.66 26.60 -9.90
C PRO A 283 16.48 27.13 -9.06
N ASP A 284 15.34 26.45 -9.09
CA ASP A 284 14.14 26.74 -8.30
C ASP A 284 14.13 26.07 -6.91
N GLY A 285 15.22 25.40 -6.52
CA GLY A 285 15.38 24.81 -5.19
C GLY A 285 14.74 23.42 -5.03
N ALA A 286 14.29 22.79 -6.11
CA ALA A 286 13.87 21.40 -6.09
C ALA A 286 15.07 20.44 -5.97
N LEU A 287 14.83 19.24 -5.47
CA LEU A 287 15.85 18.22 -5.28
C LEU A 287 15.67 17.08 -6.31
N ARG A 288 16.76 16.73 -6.99
CA ARG A 288 16.83 15.58 -7.90
C ARG A 288 17.86 14.61 -7.33
N THR A 289 17.41 13.46 -6.87
CA THR A 289 18.26 12.43 -6.28
C THR A 289 18.34 11.26 -7.23
N TYR A 290 19.55 10.94 -7.68
CA TYR A 290 19.82 9.84 -8.59
C TYR A 290 20.28 8.66 -7.75
N MET A 291 19.53 7.56 -7.84
CA MET A 291 19.75 6.36 -7.03
C MET A 291 20.06 5.17 -7.94
N PRO A 292 21.05 4.34 -7.59
CA PRO A 292 21.19 3.04 -8.23
C PRO A 292 20.03 2.12 -7.80
N ASP A 293 19.84 1.06 -8.57
CA ASP A 293 18.91 -0.01 -8.25
C ASP A 293 19.28 -0.72 -6.95
N PHE A 294 18.26 -1.16 -6.21
CA PHE A 294 18.48 -1.82 -4.92
C PHE A 294 19.30 -3.10 -5.06
N ASN A 295 19.04 -3.91 -6.09
CA ASN A 295 19.76 -5.15 -6.34
C ASN A 295 21.23 -4.97 -6.80
N ASP A 296 21.60 -3.78 -7.25
CA ASP A 296 23.00 -3.46 -7.62
C ASP A 296 23.87 -3.08 -6.41
N LEU A 297 23.24 -2.86 -5.25
CA LEU A 297 23.96 -2.55 -4.02
C LEU A 297 24.66 -3.80 -3.49
N LYS A 298 25.99 -3.73 -3.42
CA LYS A 298 26.81 -4.73 -2.71
C LYS A 298 26.31 -4.86 -1.26
N GLN A 299 26.19 -6.10 -0.80
CA GLN A 299 25.81 -6.43 0.58
C GLN A 299 26.84 -5.93 1.58
#